data_AF-A0AAU7ZJI2-F1
#
_entry.id   AF-A0AAU7ZJI2-F1
#
_cell.length_a   1.000
_cell.length_b   1.000
_cell.length_c   1.000
_cell.angle_alpha   90.00
_cell.angle_beta   90.00
_cell.angle_gamma   90.00
#
_symmetry.space_group_name_H-M   'P 1'
#
loop_
_entity.id
_entity.type
_entity.pdbx_description
1 polymer ?
#
loop_
_entity_poly.entity_id
_entity_poly.type
_entity_poly.pdbx_seq_one_letter_code
_entity_poly.pdbx_strand_id
1 'polypeptide(L)'
;MQNELVVMERMTETEKIPAAGEIWSHFDLGEATKVITILAAFAYVTGAVAINTYLHSLGIVDFSFAKPKLLLTGIVVLFTYLLLASPAFFVAWSMATRHEQTVRRLSSLGHIAILFVGSLMLLLGASVFSCFQTHPSMGQSTVWQVWRITNPGGSVSKRLLASLLVTLAVYLPVLIAAVSVYLGARLLDRERTERPAPQISLRRFWLVIAVAAFVVGTIGYICMFTNTFYSVIPQEFGGGQPYFENVVVGKDDLCQLQQLGIPFVSGQSDVTQPLPVLHETDTLVAVWLNDMSKGGWNFVVAVLDKKVITATKIVAKPDSPFPPRLLVQACKD
;
A
#
# COMPACT_ATOMS: atom_id res chain seq x y z
N MET A 1 -7.78 -69.59 16.47
CA MET A 1 -7.39 -69.28 15.08
C MET A 1 -8.53 -68.78 14.18
N GLN A 2 -9.71 -68.42 14.73
CA GLN A 2 -10.86 -67.96 13.91
C GLN A 2 -11.16 -66.45 14.04
N ASN A 3 -10.45 -65.74 14.94
CA ASN A 3 -10.64 -64.30 15.14
C ASN A 3 -9.67 -63.41 14.34
N GLU A 4 -8.62 -63.96 13.72
CA GLU A 4 -7.71 -63.17 12.87
C GLU A 4 -8.22 -63.03 11.42
N LEU A 5 -9.11 -63.92 10.96
CA LEU A 5 -9.64 -63.83 9.59
C LEU A 5 -10.68 -62.71 9.41
N VAL A 6 -11.39 -62.31 10.48
CA VAL A 6 -12.42 -61.26 10.43
C VAL A 6 -11.81 -59.86 10.38
N VAL A 7 -10.55 -59.70 10.80
CA VAL A 7 -9.87 -58.39 10.77
C VAL A 7 -9.33 -58.08 9.37
N MET A 8 -9.07 -59.09 8.54
CA MET A 8 -8.46 -58.91 7.23
C MET A 8 -9.48 -58.56 6.12
N GLU A 9 -10.77 -58.85 6.33
CA GLU A 9 -11.83 -58.57 5.35
C GLU A 9 -12.45 -57.16 5.47
N ARG A 10 -12.06 -56.37 6.49
CA ARG A 10 -12.48 -54.96 6.65
C ARG A 10 -11.51 -53.92 6.09
N MET A 11 -10.38 -54.32 5.53
CA MET A 11 -9.38 -53.39 4.99
C MET A 11 -9.47 -53.15 3.47
N THR A 12 -10.54 -53.61 2.82
CA THR A 12 -10.77 -53.42 1.37
C THR A 12 -12.00 -52.58 1.05
N GLU A 13 -12.52 -51.79 2.00
CA GLU A 13 -13.27 -50.58 1.62
C GLU A 13 -12.27 -49.58 1.07
N THR A 14 -12.04 -49.72 -0.25
CA THR A 14 -11.33 -48.77 -1.07
C THR A 14 -11.99 -47.42 -0.83
N GLU A 15 -11.28 -46.53 -0.12
CA GLU A 15 -11.64 -45.13 0.10
C GLU A 15 -11.97 -44.54 -1.27
N LYS A 16 -13.26 -44.54 -1.62
CA LYS A 16 -13.75 -43.99 -2.88
C LYS A 16 -13.42 -42.52 -2.83
N ILE A 17 -12.34 -42.13 -3.48
CA ILE A 17 -11.98 -40.73 -3.71
C ILE A 17 -13.25 -40.10 -4.29
N PRO A 18 -13.91 -39.17 -3.57
CA PRO A 18 -15.17 -38.60 -4.01
C PRO A 18 -14.94 -38.03 -5.40
N ALA A 19 -15.81 -38.41 -6.34
CA ALA A 19 -15.70 -37.96 -7.71
C ALA A 19 -15.62 -36.43 -7.71
N ALA A 20 -14.66 -35.86 -8.45
CA ALA A 20 -14.36 -34.43 -8.43
C ALA A 20 -15.58 -33.52 -8.69
N GLY A 21 -16.69 -34.06 -9.21
CA GLY A 21 -17.97 -33.37 -9.38
C GLY A 21 -18.71 -33.00 -8.08
N GLU A 22 -18.55 -33.73 -6.96
CA GLU A 22 -19.27 -33.41 -5.72
C GLU A 22 -18.69 -32.16 -5.01
N ILE A 23 -17.39 -31.92 -5.13
CA ILE A 23 -16.69 -30.80 -4.46
C ILE A 23 -17.22 -29.43 -4.94
N TRP A 24 -17.62 -29.32 -6.21
CA TRP A 24 -18.14 -28.07 -6.77
C TRP A 24 -19.63 -27.84 -6.50
N SER A 25 -20.40 -28.90 -6.23
CA SER A 25 -21.85 -28.79 -5.97
C SER A 25 -22.20 -28.12 -4.64
N HIS A 26 -21.23 -28.04 -3.71
CA HIS A 26 -21.38 -27.38 -2.41
C HIS A 26 -20.94 -25.91 -2.39
N PHE A 27 -20.37 -25.38 -3.49
CA PHE A 27 -20.12 -23.95 -3.57
C PHE A 27 -21.44 -23.21 -3.81
N ASP A 28 -22.08 -22.79 -2.72
CA ASP A 28 -23.22 -21.88 -2.78
C ASP A 28 -22.75 -20.56 -3.43
N LEU A 29 -23.16 -20.35 -4.68
CA LEU A 29 -22.88 -19.15 -5.45
C LEU A 29 -23.29 -17.88 -4.68
N GLY A 30 -24.32 -17.98 -3.83
CA GLY A 30 -24.77 -16.92 -2.95
C GLY A 30 -23.75 -16.54 -1.88
N GLU A 31 -23.08 -17.51 -1.25
CA GLU A 31 -22.02 -17.24 -0.27
C GLU A 31 -20.77 -16.66 -0.93
N ALA A 32 -20.37 -17.22 -2.07
CA ALA A 32 -19.24 -16.69 -2.85
C ALA A 32 -19.47 -15.22 -3.25
N THR A 33 -20.68 -14.88 -3.70
CA THR A 33 -21.04 -13.50 -4.08
C THR A 33 -20.96 -12.54 -2.89
N LYS A 34 -21.37 -12.97 -1.69
CA LYS A 34 -21.24 -12.15 -0.46
C LYS A 34 -19.77 -11.88 -0.13
N VAL A 35 -18.92 -12.90 -0.18
CA VAL A 35 -17.48 -12.75 0.09
C VAL A 35 -16.84 -11.80 -0.91
N ILE A 36 -17.12 -11.98 -2.22
CA ILE A 36 -16.60 -11.11 -3.27
C ILE A 36 -17.06 -9.66 -3.07
N THR A 37 -18.32 -9.44 -2.68
CA THR A 37 -18.87 -8.11 -2.44
C THR A 37 -18.20 -7.43 -1.24
N ILE A 38 -17.96 -8.17 -0.15
CA ILE A 38 -17.24 -7.67 1.02
C ILE A 38 -15.79 -7.31 0.65
N LEU A 39 -15.11 -8.18 -0.11
CA LEU A 39 -13.74 -7.92 -0.56
C LEU A 39 -13.67 -6.71 -1.49
N ALA A 40 -14.62 -6.56 -2.41
CA ALA A 40 -14.69 -5.42 -3.31
C ALA A 40 -14.95 -4.11 -2.54
N ALA A 41 -15.88 -4.13 -1.57
CA ALA A 41 -16.13 -2.98 -0.70
C ALA A 41 -14.89 -2.59 0.11
N PHE A 42 -14.19 -3.58 0.69
CA PHE A 42 -12.97 -3.35 1.45
C PHE A 42 -11.82 -2.82 0.58
N ALA A 43 -11.66 -3.36 -0.64
CA ALA A 43 -10.70 -2.87 -1.63
C ALA A 43 -11.01 -1.40 -1.95
N TYR A 44 -12.25 -1.10 -2.29
CA TYR A 44 -12.67 0.26 -2.63
C TYR A 44 -12.40 1.26 -1.48
N VAL A 45 -12.78 0.93 -0.24
CA VAL A 45 -12.50 1.78 0.94
C VAL A 45 -10.99 1.95 1.14
N THR A 46 -10.22 0.88 1.02
CA THR A 46 -8.76 0.91 1.17
C THR A 46 -8.11 1.79 0.12
N GLY A 47 -8.53 1.68 -1.15
CA GLY A 47 -8.03 2.51 -2.23
C GLY A 47 -8.43 3.99 -2.08
N ALA A 48 -9.65 4.27 -1.62
CA ALA A 48 -10.08 5.63 -1.30
C ALA A 48 -9.20 6.25 -0.20
N VAL A 49 -8.93 5.52 0.88
CA VAL A 49 -8.04 5.98 1.96
C VAL A 49 -6.62 6.20 1.43
N ALA A 50 -6.09 5.26 0.63
CA ALA A 50 -4.74 5.34 0.07
C ALA A 50 -4.57 6.57 -0.84
N ILE A 51 -5.49 6.76 -1.79
CA ILE A 51 -5.43 7.88 -2.74
C ILE A 51 -5.63 9.21 -2.02
N ASN A 52 -6.61 9.32 -1.14
CA ASN A 52 -6.85 10.57 -0.40
C ASN A 52 -5.67 10.92 0.50
N THR A 53 -5.03 9.94 1.15
CA THR A 53 -3.82 10.17 1.94
C THR A 53 -2.68 10.67 1.06
N TYR A 54 -2.50 10.10 -0.14
CA TYR A 54 -1.51 10.55 -1.10
C TYR A 54 -1.76 11.99 -1.56
N LEU A 55 -2.97 12.28 -2.05
CA LEU A 55 -3.33 13.62 -2.53
C LEU A 55 -3.24 14.67 -1.43
N HIS A 56 -3.66 14.32 -0.21
CA HIS A 56 -3.52 15.17 0.96
C HIS A 56 -2.05 15.45 1.29
N SER A 57 -1.16 14.46 1.17
CA SER A 57 0.29 14.66 1.35
C SER A 57 0.90 15.62 0.33
N LEU A 58 0.25 15.75 -0.84
CA LEU A 58 0.58 16.71 -1.90
C LEU A 58 -0.14 18.07 -1.74
N GLY A 59 -0.98 18.22 -0.71
CA GLY A 59 -1.83 19.39 -0.46
C GLY A 59 -2.97 19.59 -1.46
N ILE A 60 -3.32 18.54 -2.20
CA ILE A 60 -4.46 18.49 -3.12
C ILE A 60 -5.65 17.93 -2.35
N VAL A 61 -6.75 18.69 -2.32
CA VAL A 61 -8.01 18.29 -1.68
C VAL A 61 -9.02 18.00 -2.78
N ASP A 62 -8.89 16.85 -3.44
CA ASP A 62 -9.83 16.37 -4.45
C ASP A 62 -10.40 15.01 -4.02
N PHE A 63 -11.62 15.02 -3.52
CA PHE A 63 -12.32 13.82 -3.07
C PHE A 63 -13.23 13.29 -4.17
N SER A 64 -12.69 12.44 -5.04
CA SER A 64 -13.48 11.77 -6.06
C SER A 64 -13.77 10.32 -5.67
N PHE A 65 -14.97 10.05 -5.16
CA PHE A 65 -15.37 8.72 -4.70
C PHE A 65 -15.69 7.74 -5.85
N ALA A 66 -16.09 8.17 -7.05
CA ALA A 66 -16.60 7.22 -8.07
C ALA A 66 -15.58 6.73 -9.11
N LYS A 67 -14.26 6.75 -8.84
CA LYS A 67 -13.25 6.37 -9.84
C LYS A 67 -12.94 4.86 -9.78
N PRO A 68 -12.97 4.11 -10.90
CA PRO A 68 -12.51 2.72 -10.97
C PRO A 68 -11.07 2.54 -10.45
N LYS A 69 -10.26 3.59 -10.58
CA LYS A 69 -8.90 3.67 -10.02
C LYS A 69 -8.85 3.32 -8.53
N LEU A 70 -9.85 3.74 -7.74
CA LEU A 70 -9.91 3.43 -6.30
C LEU A 70 -9.99 1.93 -6.03
N LEU A 71 -10.81 1.20 -6.80
CA LEU A 71 -10.92 -0.24 -6.64
C LEU A 71 -9.58 -0.92 -6.96
N LEU A 72 -8.94 -0.51 -8.05
CA LEU A 72 -7.67 -1.08 -8.49
C LEU A 72 -6.54 -0.82 -7.50
N THR A 73 -6.40 0.42 -7.01
CA THR A 73 -5.46 0.76 -5.92
C THR A 73 -5.74 -0.10 -4.69
N GLY A 74 -7.01 -0.23 -4.32
CA GLY A 74 -7.46 -1.08 -3.22
C GLY A 74 -7.02 -2.52 -3.34
N ILE A 75 -7.25 -3.13 -4.50
CA ILE A 75 -6.84 -4.52 -4.79
C ILE A 75 -5.32 -4.65 -4.64
N VAL A 76 -4.55 -3.72 -5.19
CA VAL A 76 -3.08 -3.75 -5.07
C VAL A 76 -2.63 -3.69 -3.61
N VAL A 77 -3.16 -2.73 -2.83
CA VAL A 77 -2.83 -2.56 -1.40
C VAL A 77 -3.20 -3.81 -0.60
N LEU A 78 -4.39 -4.37 -0.83
CA LEU A 78 -4.83 -5.57 -0.13
C LEU A 78 -4.03 -6.80 -0.52
N PHE A 79 -3.71 -6.96 -1.81
CA PHE A 79 -2.89 -8.05 -2.29
C PHE A 79 -1.50 -8.02 -1.64
N THR A 80 -0.86 -6.86 -1.61
CA THR A 80 0.45 -6.70 -0.94
C THR A 80 0.35 -6.89 0.57
N TYR A 81 -0.73 -6.41 1.20
CA TYR A 81 -0.98 -6.64 2.61
C TYR A 81 -1.11 -8.13 2.93
N LEU A 82 -1.94 -8.86 2.19
CA LEU A 82 -2.16 -10.29 2.37
C LEU A 82 -0.88 -11.08 2.11
N LEU A 83 -0.11 -10.72 1.08
CA LEU A 83 1.18 -11.36 0.80
C LEU A 83 2.14 -11.23 1.99
N LEU A 84 2.25 -10.02 2.57
CA LEU A 84 3.11 -9.74 3.73
C LEU A 84 2.57 -10.32 5.05
N ALA A 85 1.25 -10.39 5.20
CA ALA A 85 0.58 -10.95 6.37
C ALA A 85 0.57 -12.49 6.36
N SER A 86 0.63 -13.11 5.17
CA SER A 86 0.54 -14.57 4.99
C SER A 86 1.46 -15.36 5.91
N PRO A 87 2.75 -15.01 6.11
CA PRO A 87 3.62 -15.81 6.95
C PRO A 87 3.22 -15.73 8.43
N ALA A 88 2.86 -14.54 8.90
CA ALA A 88 2.41 -14.34 10.28
C ALA A 88 1.08 -15.06 10.52
N PHE A 89 0.18 -15.08 9.53
CA PHE A 89 -1.04 -15.88 9.56
C PHE A 89 -0.75 -17.39 9.62
N PHE A 90 0.17 -17.91 8.81
CA PHE A 90 0.55 -19.33 8.87
C PHE A 90 1.22 -19.71 10.18
N VAL A 91 2.08 -18.85 10.73
CA VAL A 91 2.67 -19.05 12.07
C VAL A 91 1.56 -19.13 13.12
N ALA A 92 0.67 -18.14 13.12
CA ALA A 92 -0.48 -18.08 14.03
C ALA A 92 -1.37 -19.33 13.94
N TRP A 93 -1.73 -19.73 12.73
CA TRP A 93 -2.49 -20.95 12.44
C TRP A 93 -1.77 -22.21 12.95
N SER A 94 -0.45 -22.30 12.71
CA SER A 94 0.36 -23.44 13.16
C SER A 94 0.43 -23.55 14.68
N MET A 95 0.39 -22.42 15.39
CA MET A 95 0.39 -22.40 16.86
C MET A 95 -0.98 -22.77 17.42
N ALA A 96 -2.08 -22.33 16.78
CA ALA A 96 -3.44 -22.65 17.20
C ALA A 96 -3.73 -24.16 17.08
N THR A 97 -3.28 -24.79 15.98
CA THR A 97 -3.55 -26.21 15.68
C THR A 97 -2.77 -27.20 16.54
N ARG A 98 -1.75 -26.77 17.30
CA ARG A 98 -0.96 -27.66 18.17
C ARG A 98 -1.69 -28.18 19.41
N HIS A 99 -2.88 -27.65 19.75
CA HIS A 99 -3.56 -28.01 20.99
C HIS A 99 -4.52 -29.21 20.87
N GLU A 100 -4.93 -29.59 19.66
CA GLU A 100 -5.74 -30.79 19.47
C GLU A 100 -4.83 -31.97 19.08
N GLN A 101 -4.76 -32.97 19.96
CA GLN A 101 -3.93 -34.18 19.89
C GLN A 101 -4.11 -35.07 18.64
N THR A 102 -4.87 -34.66 17.64
CA THR A 102 -4.92 -35.38 16.37
C THR A 102 -3.67 -35.08 15.55
N VAL A 103 -2.96 -36.14 15.16
CA VAL A 103 -1.75 -36.15 14.33
C VAL A 103 -2.07 -35.65 12.90
N ARG A 104 -2.53 -34.41 12.76
CA ARG A 104 -2.58 -33.74 11.47
C ARG A 104 -1.16 -33.30 11.17
N ARG A 105 -0.60 -33.87 10.11
CA ARG A 105 0.71 -33.58 9.54
C ARG A 105 0.73 -32.11 9.13
N LEU A 106 1.06 -31.22 10.07
CA LEU A 106 1.21 -29.79 9.78
C LEU A 106 2.20 -29.62 8.62
N SER A 107 1.98 -28.61 7.78
CA SER A 107 3.00 -28.16 6.84
C SER A 107 4.31 -28.01 7.61
N SER A 108 5.39 -28.62 7.12
CA SER A 108 6.66 -28.57 7.85
C SER A 108 6.99 -27.11 8.15
N LEU A 109 7.48 -26.83 9.36
CA LEU A 109 7.85 -25.47 9.79
C LEU A 109 8.75 -24.76 8.76
N GLY A 110 9.48 -25.53 7.95
CA GLY A 110 10.20 -25.07 6.76
C GLY A 110 9.35 -24.33 5.73
N HIS A 111 8.13 -24.76 5.41
CA HIS A 111 7.26 -24.06 4.45
C HIS A 111 6.88 -22.66 4.93
N ILE A 112 6.57 -22.54 6.23
CA ILE A 112 6.23 -21.26 6.85
C ILE A 112 7.46 -20.34 6.85
N ALA A 113 8.63 -20.88 7.18
CA ALA A 113 9.90 -20.14 7.13
C ALA A 113 10.23 -19.67 5.70
N ILE A 114 10.01 -20.52 4.68
CA ILE A 114 10.22 -20.17 3.27
C ILE A 114 9.28 -19.04 2.85
N LEU A 115 7.98 -19.10 3.19
CA LEU A 115 7.03 -18.04 2.89
C LEU A 115 7.40 -16.72 3.60
N PHE A 116 7.81 -16.81 4.87
CA PHE A 116 8.27 -15.66 5.64
C PHE A 116 9.47 -14.99 4.99
N VAL A 117 10.55 -15.75 4.77
CA VAL A 117 11.78 -15.26 4.17
C VAL A 117 11.51 -14.74 2.76
N GLY A 118 10.69 -15.44 1.96
CA GLY A 118 10.31 -15.01 0.62
C GLY A 118 9.61 -13.66 0.61
N SER A 119 8.60 -13.46 1.46
CA SER A 119 7.88 -12.18 1.57
C SER A 119 8.80 -11.02 2.02
N LEU A 120 9.72 -11.29 2.96
CA LEU A 120 10.67 -10.30 3.45
C LEU A 120 11.71 -9.95 2.37
N MET A 121 12.18 -10.93 1.61
CA MET A 121 13.10 -10.72 0.49
C MET A 121 12.45 -9.94 -0.65
N LEU A 122 11.16 -10.18 -0.95
CA LEU A 122 10.40 -9.38 -1.91
C LEU A 122 10.28 -7.92 -1.46
N LEU A 123 9.92 -7.68 -0.19
CA LEU A 123 9.82 -6.34 0.36
C LEU A 123 11.17 -5.62 0.39
N LEU A 124 12.23 -6.34 0.78
CA LEU A 124 13.60 -5.83 0.77
C LEU A 124 14.04 -5.50 -0.66
N GLY A 125 13.75 -6.38 -1.63
CA GLY A 125 14.04 -6.16 -3.04
C GLY A 125 13.35 -4.91 -3.59
N ALA A 126 12.05 -4.74 -3.30
CA ALA A 126 11.30 -3.54 -3.69
C ALA A 126 11.85 -2.26 -3.02
N SER A 127 12.28 -2.36 -1.76
CA SER A 127 12.89 -1.26 -1.01
C SER A 127 14.28 -0.91 -1.55
N VAL A 128 15.11 -1.91 -1.85
CA VAL A 128 16.42 -1.74 -2.48
C VAL A 128 16.26 -1.11 -3.85
N PHE A 129 15.34 -1.59 -4.69
CA PHE A 129 15.05 -0.98 -5.99
C PHE A 129 14.69 0.51 -5.83
N SER A 130 13.85 0.85 -4.85
CA SER A 130 13.46 2.23 -4.58
C SER A 130 14.62 3.10 -4.06
N CYS A 131 15.46 2.57 -3.17
CA CYS A 131 16.58 3.29 -2.57
C CYS A 131 17.83 3.34 -3.47
N PHE A 132 18.00 2.45 -4.45
CA PHE A 132 19.18 2.46 -5.32
C PHE A 132 19.01 3.31 -6.58
N GLN A 133 17.80 3.77 -6.88
CA GLN A 133 17.60 4.84 -7.84
C GLN A 133 18.46 6.04 -7.41
N THR A 134 19.11 6.68 -8.39
CA THR A 134 20.01 7.83 -8.15
C THR A 134 19.33 8.91 -7.31
N HIS A 135 18.00 9.02 -7.45
CA HIS A 135 17.13 9.84 -6.64
C HIS A 135 15.86 9.04 -6.29
N PRO A 136 15.32 9.19 -5.06
CA PRO A 136 14.02 8.61 -4.73
C PRO A 136 12.97 9.13 -5.69
N SER A 137 12.13 8.24 -6.20
CA SER A 137 11.09 8.63 -7.13
C SER A 137 10.13 9.64 -6.50
N MET A 138 9.49 10.41 -7.38
CA MET A 138 8.55 11.43 -7.02
C MET A 138 7.42 10.83 -6.16
N GLY A 139 7.10 11.42 -5.00
CA GLY A 139 6.02 11.00 -4.10
C GLY A 139 6.40 10.02 -2.98
N GLN A 140 7.63 9.49 -2.95
CA GLN A 140 8.07 8.55 -1.91
C GLN A 140 8.53 9.27 -0.62
N SER A 141 7.60 9.89 0.10
CA SER A 141 7.91 10.71 1.28
C SER A 141 8.68 9.93 2.36
N THR A 142 8.34 8.66 2.59
CA THR A 142 9.05 7.79 3.54
C THR A 142 10.50 7.53 3.11
N VAL A 143 10.71 7.20 1.83
CA VAL A 143 12.07 6.99 1.29
C VAL A 143 12.88 8.27 1.39
N TRP A 144 12.27 9.42 1.06
CA TRP A 144 12.89 10.74 1.21
C TRP A 144 13.29 11.05 2.65
N GLN A 145 12.43 10.74 3.63
CA GLN A 145 12.74 10.98 5.04
C GLN A 145 13.90 10.10 5.50
N VAL A 146 13.89 8.81 5.16
CA VAL A 146 14.98 7.88 5.49
C VAL A 146 16.27 8.29 4.77
N TRP A 147 16.19 8.71 3.50
CA TRP A 147 17.32 9.20 2.73
C TRP A 147 17.94 10.46 3.35
N ARG A 148 17.11 11.40 3.79
CA ARG A 148 17.55 12.62 4.49
C ARG A 148 18.28 12.29 5.80
N ILE A 149 17.77 11.34 6.57
CA ILE A 149 18.36 10.93 7.86
C ILE A 149 19.69 10.19 7.65
N THR A 150 19.72 9.25 6.69
CA THR A 150 20.89 8.38 6.47
C THR A 150 21.98 9.06 5.64
N ASN A 151 21.63 10.05 4.82
CA ASN A 151 22.47 10.72 3.84
C ASN A 151 23.42 9.73 3.14
N PRO A 152 22.87 8.80 2.33
CA PRO A 152 23.62 7.63 1.90
C PRO A 152 24.72 7.94 0.89
N GLY A 153 24.62 9.06 0.16
CA GLY A 153 25.64 9.50 -0.79
C GLY A 153 26.07 8.39 -1.76
N GLY A 154 27.38 8.27 -1.99
CA GLY A 154 27.98 7.18 -2.76
C GLY A 154 28.21 5.87 -1.98
N SER A 155 27.84 5.79 -0.70
CA SER A 155 28.14 4.63 0.16
C SER A 155 27.07 3.55 0.06
N VAL A 156 27.46 2.35 -0.40
CA VAL A 156 26.56 1.19 -0.54
C VAL A 156 25.98 0.75 0.81
N SER A 157 26.78 0.74 1.89
CA SER A 157 26.32 0.30 3.21
C SER A 157 25.21 1.20 3.77
N LYS A 158 25.29 2.51 3.55
CA LYS A 158 24.24 3.44 3.95
C LYS A 158 22.96 3.26 3.13
N ARG A 159 23.06 2.94 1.83
CA ARG A 159 21.89 2.61 0.99
C ARG A 159 21.20 1.33 1.45
N LEU A 160 21.96 0.31 1.83
CA LEU A 160 21.42 -0.91 2.42
C LEU A 160 20.71 -0.63 3.75
N LEU A 161 21.32 0.19 4.62
CA LEU A 161 20.67 0.61 5.87
C LEU A 161 19.37 1.37 5.62
N ALA A 162 19.35 2.32 4.69
CA ALA A 162 18.12 3.03 4.30
C ALA A 162 17.04 2.06 3.81
N SER A 163 17.41 1.09 2.98
CA SER A 163 16.48 0.06 2.46
C SER A 163 15.92 -0.81 3.58
N LEU A 164 16.75 -1.21 4.55
CA LEU A 164 16.32 -1.96 5.73
C LEU A 164 15.35 -1.15 6.60
N LEU A 165 15.61 0.15 6.80
CA LEU A 165 14.72 1.03 7.55
C LEU A 165 13.36 1.20 6.88
N VAL A 166 13.33 1.39 5.55
CA VAL A 166 12.07 1.45 4.77
C VAL A 166 11.31 0.13 4.87
N THR A 167 11.99 -1.00 4.68
CA THR A 167 11.42 -2.35 4.82
C THR A 167 10.80 -2.54 6.19
N LEU A 168 11.54 -2.19 7.26
CA LEU A 168 11.06 -2.29 8.64
C LEU A 168 9.83 -1.41 8.88
N ALA A 169 9.85 -0.18 8.37
CA ALA A 169 8.78 0.78 8.57
C ALA A 169 7.47 0.32 7.89
N VAL A 170 7.55 -0.30 6.71
CA VAL A 170 6.38 -0.88 6.03
C VAL A 170 5.93 -2.20 6.68
N TYR A 171 6.85 -3.03 7.14
CA TYR A 171 6.54 -4.36 7.68
C TYR A 171 5.98 -4.32 9.11
N LEU A 172 6.42 -3.36 9.93
CA LEU A 172 6.03 -3.27 11.34
C LEU A 172 4.50 -3.19 11.55
N PRO A 173 3.73 -2.35 10.83
CA PRO A 173 2.27 -2.33 10.95
C PRO A 173 1.60 -3.64 10.56
N VAL A 174 2.13 -4.35 9.55
CA VAL A 174 1.63 -5.68 9.13
C VAL A 174 1.85 -6.70 10.24
N LEU A 175 3.02 -6.71 10.86
CA LEU A 175 3.34 -7.60 11.98
C LEU A 175 2.40 -7.34 13.16
N ILE A 176 2.20 -6.07 13.54
CA ILE A 176 1.26 -5.68 14.61
C ILE A 176 -0.14 -6.20 14.29
N ALA A 177 -0.63 -5.99 13.07
CA ALA A 177 -1.96 -6.42 12.67
C ALA A 177 -2.12 -7.95 12.69
N ALA A 178 -1.15 -8.70 12.16
CA ALA A 178 -1.20 -10.15 12.12
C ALA A 178 -1.12 -10.78 13.52
N VAL A 179 -0.24 -10.29 14.39
CA VAL A 179 -0.16 -10.74 15.79
C VAL A 179 -1.45 -10.42 16.53
N SER A 180 -2.03 -9.25 16.29
CA SER A 180 -3.29 -8.84 16.93
C SER A 180 -4.47 -9.72 16.51
N VAL A 181 -4.59 -10.06 15.22
CA VAL A 181 -5.61 -11.01 14.72
C VAL A 181 -5.45 -12.37 15.38
N TYR A 182 -4.22 -12.87 15.48
CA TYR A 182 -3.94 -14.14 16.14
C TYR A 182 -4.36 -14.14 17.61
N LEU A 183 -3.96 -13.11 18.37
CA LEU A 183 -4.34 -12.96 19.76
C LEU A 183 -5.86 -12.85 19.91
N GLY A 184 -6.52 -12.07 19.05
CA GLY A 184 -7.97 -11.93 19.02
C GLY A 184 -8.69 -13.25 18.75
N ALA A 185 -8.25 -14.00 17.74
CA ALA A 185 -8.80 -15.32 17.42
C ALA A 185 -8.67 -16.31 18.59
N ARG A 186 -7.50 -16.33 19.24
CA ARG A 186 -7.26 -17.20 20.40
C ARG A 186 -8.09 -16.80 21.61
N LEU A 187 -8.28 -15.51 21.86
CA LEU A 187 -9.13 -15.02 22.94
C LEU A 187 -10.60 -15.36 22.68
N LEU A 188 -11.05 -15.23 21.43
CA LEU A 188 -12.42 -15.56 21.02
C LEU A 188 -12.71 -17.07 21.14
N ASP A 189 -11.77 -17.92 20.74
CA ASP A 189 -11.90 -19.38 20.85
C ASP A 189 -12.01 -19.84 22.31
N ARG A 190 -11.20 -19.24 23.20
CA ARG A 190 -11.30 -19.47 24.65
C ARG A 190 -12.62 -18.99 25.25
N GLU A 191 -13.18 -17.91 24.73
CA GLU A 191 -14.49 -17.41 25.20
C GLU A 191 -15.66 -18.28 24.70
N ARG A 192 -15.52 -18.94 23.54
CA ARG A 192 -16.53 -19.90 23.05
C ARG A 192 -16.54 -21.21 23.83
N THR A 193 -15.38 -21.67 24.28
CA THR A 193 -15.23 -22.95 24.97
C THR A 193 -15.57 -22.88 26.46
N GLU A 194 -15.34 -21.75 27.10
CA GLU A 194 -15.68 -21.55 28.51
C GLU A 194 -17.11 -20.99 28.68
N ARG A 195 -17.86 -21.53 29.66
CA ARG A 195 -19.24 -21.09 29.92
C ARG A 195 -19.28 -19.59 30.25
N PRO A 196 -20.29 -18.85 29.78
CA PRO A 196 -20.38 -17.40 29.97
C PRO A 196 -20.45 -17.06 31.45
N ALA A 197 -19.37 -16.49 32.00
CA ALA A 197 -19.39 -15.89 33.32
C ALA A 197 -20.07 -14.50 33.25
N PRO A 198 -20.90 -14.11 34.23
CA PRO A 198 -21.69 -12.89 34.17
C PRO A 198 -20.92 -11.57 34.39
N GLN A 199 -19.61 -11.60 34.61
CA GLN A 199 -18.79 -10.40 34.80
C GLN A 199 -17.94 -10.09 33.56
N ILE A 200 -17.69 -8.79 33.31
CA ILE A 200 -16.79 -8.31 32.25
C ILE A 200 -15.42 -8.93 32.50
N SER A 201 -15.10 -9.97 31.74
CA SER A 201 -13.86 -10.70 31.92
C SER A 201 -12.71 -9.87 31.35
N LEU A 202 -11.56 -9.91 32.02
CA LEU A 202 -10.29 -9.34 31.54
C LEU A 202 -10.00 -9.73 30.08
N ARG A 203 -10.53 -10.89 29.63
CA ARG A 203 -10.40 -11.40 28.26
C ARG A 203 -11.10 -10.52 27.22
N ARG A 204 -12.32 -10.04 27.50
CA ARG A 204 -13.04 -9.11 26.60
C ARG A 204 -12.28 -7.81 26.42
N PHE A 205 -11.67 -7.31 27.49
CA PHE A 205 -10.80 -6.13 27.43
C PHE A 205 -9.60 -6.36 26.50
N TRP A 206 -8.88 -7.48 26.65
CA TRP A 206 -7.78 -7.83 25.74
C TRP A 206 -8.23 -8.07 24.30
N LEU A 207 -9.43 -8.62 24.10
CA LEU A 207 -10.00 -8.79 22.77
C LEU A 207 -10.23 -7.43 22.10
N VAL A 208 -10.79 -6.46 22.82
CA VAL A 208 -10.95 -5.08 22.33
C VAL A 208 -9.60 -4.45 21.99
N ILE A 209 -8.58 -4.61 22.84
CA ILE A 209 -7.23 -4.11 22.56
C ILE A 209 -6.66 -4.76 21.28
N ALA A 210 -6.80 -6.08 21.12
CA ALA A 210 -6.34 -6.79 19.94
C ALA A 210 -7.06 -6.29 18.67
N VAL A 211 -8.37 -6.08 18.72
CA VAL A 211 -9.13 -5.51 17.59
C VAL A 211 -8.66 -4.09 17.27
N ALA A 212 -8.45 -3.24 18.29
CA ALA A 212 -7.96 -1.88 18.10
C ALA A 212 -6.54 -1.87 17.49
N ALA A 213 -5.63 -2.70 18.00
CA ALA A 213 -4.27 -2.82 17.48
C ALA A 213 -4.25 -3.36 16.04
N PHE A 214 -5.15 -4.28 15.70
CA PHE A 214 -5.36 -4.72 14.31
C PHE A 214 -5.76 -3.56 13.41
N VAL A 215 -6.80 -2.80 13.78
CA VAL A 215 -7.29 -1.65 12.99
C VAL A 215 -6.18 -0.61 12.82
N VAL A 216 -5.48 -0.25 13.89
CA VAL A 216 -4.37 0.72 13.84
C VAL A 216 -3.22 0.20 12.97
N GLY A 217 -2.86 -1.09 13.07
CA GLY A 217 -1.84 -1.72 12.24
C GLY A 217 -2.22 -1.72 10.75
N THR A 218 -3.47 -2.00 10.42
CA THR A 218 -3.97 -1.96 9.03
C THR A 218 -3.95 -0.54 8.47
N ILE A 219 -4.45 0.45 9.21
CA ILE A 219 -4.39 1.86 8.79
C ILE A 219 -2.93 2.31 8.65
N GLY A 220 -2.07 1.96 9.61
CA GLY A 220 -0.64 2.25 9.57
C GLY A 220 0.02 1.66 8.33
N TYR A 221 -0.31 0.42 7.96
CA TYR A 221 0.18 -0.18 6.72
C TYR A 221 -0.27 0.59 5.49
N ILE A 222 -1.55 0.93 5.38
CA ILE A 222 -2.09 1.67 4.22
C ILE A 222 -1.35 3.01 4.08
N CYS A 223 -1.18 3.76 5.17
CA CYS A 223 -0.43 5.01 5.17
C CYS A 223 1.03 4.81 4.73
N MET A 224 1.72 3.79 5.26
CA MET A 224 3.12 3.51 4.92
C MET A 224 3.27 3.04 3.48
N PHE A 225 2.38 2.20 2.98
CA PHE A 225 2.33 1.77 1.59
C PHE A 225 2.14 2.97 0.65
N THR A 226 1.16 3.83 0.95
CA THR A 226 0.88 5.04 0.17
C THR A 226 2.10 5.95 0.08
N ASN A 227 2.78 6.17 1.21
CA ASN A 227 3.93 7.06 1.28
C ASN A 227 5.24 6.46 0.72
N THR A 228 5.27 5.15 0.47
CA THR A 228 6.49 4.43 0.05
C THR A 228 6.40 3.91 -1.38
N PHE A 229 5.31 3.25 -1.75
CA PHE A 229 5.22 2.49 -3.00
C PHE A 229 4.20 3.03 -3.99
N TYR A 230 3.13 3.69 -3.53
CA TYR A 230 2.04 4.11 -4.42
C TYR A 230 2.51 4.96 -5.60
N SER A 231 3.47 5.86 -5.40
CA SER A 231 3.99 6.73 -6.47
C SER A 231 4.97 6.06 -7.43
N VAL A 232 5.37 4.81 -7.18
CA VAL A 232 6.18 4.00 -8.10
C VAL A 232 5.29 3.17 -9.03
N ILE A 233 4.02 2.97 -8.64
CA ILE A 233 3.11 2.11 -9.37
C ILE A 233 2.52 2.91 -10.54
N PRO A 234 2.57 2.38 -11.79
CA PRO A 234 1.99 3.04 -12.94
C PRO A 234 0.50 3.32 -12.78
N GLN A 235 0.00 4.39 -13.40
CA GLN A 235 -1.40 4.79 -13.24
C GLN A 235 -2.38 3.78 -13.82
N GLU A 236 -1.97 3.02 -14.84
CA GLU A 236 -2.80 1.96 -15.46
C GLU A 236 -3.08 0.82 -14.47
N PHE A 237 -2.22 0.64 -13.47
CA PHE A 237 -2.38 -0.32 -12.37
C PHE A 237 -2.96 0.31 -11.10
N GLY A 238 -3.57 1.50 -11.23
CA GLY A 238 -4.16 2.21 -10.10
C GLY A 238 -3.13 2.86 -9.18
N GLY A 239 -1.90 3.06 -9.64
CA GLY A 239 -0.87 3.76 -8.87
C GLY A 239 -0.85 5.28 -9.07
N GLY A 240 0.11 5.91 -8.41
CA GLY A 240 0.33 7.36 -8.40
C GLY A 240 1.58 7.80 -9.15
N GLN A 241 2.17 6.93 -9.98
CA GLN A 241 3.34 7.32 -10.78
C GLN A 241 2.97 8.48 -11.71
N PRO A 242 3.78 9.56 -11.77
CA PRO A 242 3.54 10.64 -12.72
C PRO A 242 3.70 10.14 -14.16
N TYR A 243 2.83 10.60 -15.06
CA TYR A 243 3.05 10.49 -16.51
C TYR A 243 3.51 11.83 -17.04
N PHE A 244 4.05 11.85 -18.26
CA PHE A 244 4.61 13.04 -18.86
C PHE A 244 3.74 13.50 -20.02
N GLU A 245 3.33 14.77 -19.99
CA GLU A 245 2.50 15.36 -21.04
C GLU A 245 2.99 16.77 -21.39
N ASN A 246 2.90 17.13 -22.66
CA ASN A 246 3.16 18.49 -23.11
C ASN A 246 1.87 19.29 -23.01
N VAL A 247 1.89 20.42 -22.31
CA VAL A 247 0.73 21.28 -22.15
C VAL A 247 0.84 22.43 -23.14
N VAL A 248 -0.23 22.65 -23.90
CA VAL A 248 -0.37 23.84 -24.76
C VAL A 248 -0.98 24.95 -23.92
N VAL A 249 -0.32 26.11 -23.91
CA VAL A 249 -0.62 27.21 -23.00
C VAL A 249 -1.10 28.40 -23.82
N GLY A 250 -2.21 29.02 -23.39
CA GLY A 250 -2.68 30.26 -23.99
C GLY A 250 -1.66 31.39 -23.82
N LYS A 251 -1.57 32.29 -24.81
CA LYS A 251 -0.59 33.40 -24.79
C LYS A 251 -0.68 34.26 -23.52
N ASP A 252 -1.90 34.41 -22.99
CA ASP A 252 -2.17 35.21 -21.80
C ASP A 252 -1.58 34.60 -20.52
N ASP A 253 -1.38 33.28 -20.48
CA ASP A 253 -0.90 32.54 -19.31
C ASP A 253 0.60 32.25 -19.35
N LEU A 254 1.25 32.45 -20.50
CA LEU A 254 2.67 32.16 -20.70
C LEU A 254 3.56 32.80 -19.65
N CYS A 255 3.32 34.09 -19.39
CA CYS A 255 4.09 34.84 -18.41
C CYS A 255 3.97 34.24 -17.00
N GLN A 256 2.76 33.83 -16.58
CA GLN A 256 2.55 33.24 -15.26
C GLN A 256 3.24 31.89 -15.13
N LEU A 257 3.14 31.03 -16.14
CA LEU A 257 3.79 29.72 -16.12
C LEU A 257 5.32 29.82 -16.19
N GLN A 258 5.85 30.78 -16.95
CA GLN A 258 7.29 31.07 -16.96
C GLN A 258 7.78 31.54 -15.58
N GLN A 259 7.00 32.38 -14.88
CA GLN A 259 7.31 32.80 -13.51
C GLN A 259 7.28 31.63 -12.50
N LEU A 260 6.53 30.56 -12.80
CA LEU A 260 6.57 29.31 -12.03
C LEU A 260 7.78 28.43 -12.35
N GLY A 261 8.62 28.82 -13.31
CA GLY A 261 9.77 28.05 -13.77
C GLY A 261 9.38 26.85 -14.62
N ILE A 262 8.20 26.87 -15.25
CA ILE A 262 7.77 25.81 -16.17
C ILE A 262 8.59 25.93 -17.46
N PRO A 263 9.34 24.90 -17.87
CA PRO A 263 10.15 24.95 -19.07
C PRO A 263 9.30 24.81 -20.33
N PHE A 264 9.65 25.57 -21.37
CA PHE A 264 9.02 25.53 -22.70
C PHE A 264 9.93 24.90 -23.76
N VAL A 265 9.35 24.40 -24.84
CA VAL A 265 10.10 23.81 -25.96
C VAL A 265 10.79 24.92 -26.76
N SER A 266 12.08 24.74 -27.05
CA SER A 266 12.84 25.70 -27.86
C SER A 266 12.20 25.87 -29.25
N GLY A 267 11.77 27.09 -29.58
CA GLY A 267 11.13 27.42 -30.86
C GLY A 267 9.59 27.33 -30.86
N GLN A 268 8.98 26.86 -29.77
CA GLN A 268 7.52 26.87 -29.57
C GLN A 268 7.23 27.53 -28.22
N SER A 269 6.88 28.82 -28.23
CA SER A 269 6.66 29.58 -27.00
C SER A 269 5.40 29.17 -26.25
N ASP A 270 4.48 28.45 -26.89
CA ASP A 270 3.18 28.03 -26.37
C ASP A 270 3.12 26.57 -25.91
N VAL A 271 4.20 25.80 -26.04
CA VAL A 271 4.24 24.38 -25.69
C VAL A 271 5.26 24.13 -24.58
N THR A 272 4.82 23.57 -23.45
CA THR A 272 5.72 23.20 -22.37
C THR A 272 6.58 21.99 -22.75
N GLN A 273 7.75 21.86 -22.14
CA GLN A 273 8.43 20.55 -22.11
C GLN A 273 7.54 19.53 -21.37
N PRO A 274 7.78 18.21 -21.52
CA PRO A 274 6.96 17.21 -20.86
C PRO A 274 6.93 17.40 -19.35
N LEU A 275 5.75 17.74 -18.82
CA LEU A 275 5.54 17.99 -17.39
C LEU A 275 5.13 16.69 -16.70
N PRO A 276 5.66 16.39 -15.50
CA PRO A 276 5.24 15.24 -14.72
C PRO A 276 3.86 15.53 -14.09
N VAL A 277 2.82 14.99 -14.70
CA VAL A 277 1.43 15.10 -14.23
C VAL A 277 1.19 14.05 -13.14
N LEU A 278 0.85 14.51 -11.94
CA LEU A 278 0.56 13.66 -10.78
C LEU A 278 -0.90 13.20 -10.76
N HIS A 279 -1.78 14.16 -11.02
CA HIS A 279 -3.22 13.99 -10.85
C HIS A 279 -3.94 14.91 -11.82
N GLU A 280 -4.92 14.34 -12.49
CA GLU A 280 -5.71 15.03 -13.48
C GLU A 280 -7.19 14.83 -13.17
N THR A 281 -7.92 15.93 -13.27
CA THR A 281 -9.38 16.00 -13.17
C THR A 281 -9.91 16.73 -14.39
N ASP A 282 -11.23 16.86 -14.51
CA ASP A 282 -11.85 17.59 -15.61
C ASP A 282 -11.49 19.09 -15.60
N THR A 283 -11.11 19.63 -14.44
CA THR A 283 -10.85 21.07 -14.25
C THR A 283 -9.44 21.39 -13.82
N LEU A 284 -8.68 20.45 -13.25
CA LEU A 284 -7.38 20.70 -12.64
C LEU A 284 -6.35 19.67 -13.08
N VAL A 285 -5.12 20.13 -13.29
CA VAL A 285 -3.92 19.31 -13.49
C VAL A 285 -2.92 19.66 -12.41
N ALA A 286 -2.53 18.68 -11.58
CA ALA A 286 -1.45 18.84 -10.63
C ALA A 286 -0.14 18.36 -11.25
N VAL A 287 0.83 19.26 -11.38
CA VAL A 287 2.17 18.98 -11.94
C VAL A 287 3.25 19.13 -10.88
N TRP A 288 4.29 18.32 -10.99
CA TRP A 288 5.51 18.49 -10.18
C TRP A 288 6.50 19.42 -10.85
N LEU A 289 6.93 20.44 -10.11
CA LEU A 289 7.95 21.40 -10.54
C LEU A 289 9.18 21.31 -9.64
N ASN A 290 10.35 21.48 -10.24
CA ASN A 290 11.60 21.58 -9.48
C ASN A 290 11.74 23.00 -8.91
N ASP A 291 11.88 23.11 -7.60
CA ASP A 291 12.11 24.36 -6.90
C ASP A 291 13.58 24.76 -7.02
N MET A 292 13.89 25.46 -8.11
CA MET A 292 15.23 25.97 -8.43
C MET A 292 15.76 26.96 -7.38
N SER A 293 14.89 27.54 -6.53
CA SER A 293 15.30 28.56 -5.56
C SER A 293 16.12 28.02 -4.39
N LYS A 294 15.91 26.75 -4.01
CA LYS A 294 16.47 26.20 -2.77
C LYS A 294 17.79 25.45 -2.91
N GLY A 295 18.32 25.30 -4.12
CA GLY A 295 19.51 24.48 -4.38
C GLY A 295 19.25 22.99 -4.06
N GLY A 296 19.41 22.13 -5.06
CA GLY A 296 19.12 20.70 -4.92
C GLY A 296 17.68 20.32 -5.28
N TRP A 297 17.30 19.08 -4.96
CA TRP A 297 16.07 18.43 -5.41
C TRP A 297 14.88 18.74 -4.50
N ASN A 298 14.43 19.99 -4.51
CA ASN A 298 13.18 20.38 -3.87
C ASN A 298 12.07 20.37 -4.92
N PHE A 299 10.94 19.78 -4.58
CA PHE A 299 9.80 19.71 -5.48
C PHE A 299 8.63 20.46 -4.89
N VAL A 300 7.85 21.06 -5.78
CA VAL A 300 6.65 21.81 -5.46
C VAL A 300 5.55 21.32 -6.38
N VAL A 301 4.36 21.12 -5.81
CA VAL A 301 3.18 20.75 -6.59
C VAL A 301 2.51 22.03 -7.04
N ALA A 302 2.42 22.24 -8.36
CA ALA A 302 1.63 23.32 -8.93
C ALA A 302 0.30 22.75 -9.43
N VAL A 303 -0.81 23.40 -9.07
CA VAL A 303 -2.15 23.05 -9.56
C VAL A 303 -2.53 24.06 -10.65
N LEU A 304 -2.74 23.56 -11.86
CA LEU A 304 -3.13 24.31 -13.04
C LEU A 304 -4.62 24.10 -13.31
N ASP A 305 -5.37 25.17 -13.55
CA ASP A 305 -6.78 25.05 -14.00
C ASP A 305 -6.81 24.81 -15.52
N LYS A 306 -7.44 23.73 -15.96
CA LYS A 306 -7.56 23.39 -17.39
C LYS A 306 -8.38 24.40 -18.18
N LYS A 307 -9.37 25.04 -17.55
CA LYS A 307 -10.28 25.96 -18.23
C LYS A 307 -9.66 27.34 -18.45
N VAL A 308 -8.67 27.70 -17.64
CA VAL A 308 -8.15 29.07 -17.59
C VAL A 308 -6.63 29.12 -17.77
N ILE A 309 -5.91 27.98 -17.63
CA ILE A 309 -4.45 27.85 -17.48
C ILE A 309 -3.80 28.99 -16.66
N THR A 310 -4.57 29.55 -15.72
CA THR A 310 -4.05 30.31 -14.60
C THR A 310 -3.58 29.30 -13.56
N ALA A 311 -2.35 29.42 -13.07
CA ALA A 311 -1.87 28.55 -12.01
C ALA A 311 -2.53 28.94 -10.68
N THR A 312 -3.31 28.04 -10.11
CA THR A 312 -4.21 28.36 -8.98
C THR A 312 -3.57 28.17 -7.62
N LYS A 313 -2.58 27.29 -7.48
CA LYS A 313 -1.93 27.04 -6.17
C LYS A 313 -0.55 26.40 -6.29
N ILE A 314 0.41 26.94 -5.55
CA ILE A 314 1.74 26.36 -5.32
C ILE A 314 1.73 25.73 -3.93
N VAL A 315 1.79 24.39 -3.83
CA VAL A 315 1.89 23.71 -2.53
C VAL A 315 3.36 23.47 -2.22
N ALA A 316 3.90 24.29 -1.31
CA ALA A 316 5.21 24.09 -0.74
C ALA A 316 5.22 22.88 0.22
N LYS A 317 6.37 22.21 0.33
CA LYS A 317 6.57 21.12 1.30
C LYS A 317 6.21 21.60 2.73
N PRO A 318 5.46 20.81 3.53
CA PRO A 318 4.88 21.26 4.80
C PRO A 318 5.89 21.71 5.87
N ASP A 319 7.18 21.38 5.72
CA ASP A 319 8.24 21.78 6.66
C ASP A 319 8.80 23.20 6.42
N SER A 320 8.30 23.93 5.40
CA SER A 320 8.77 25.29 5.06
C SER A 320 7.74 26.32 5.58
N PRO A 321 8.02 27.06 6.67
CA PRO A 321 7.09 28.07 7.19
C PRO A 321 6.91 29.29 6.26
N PHE A 322 7.72 29.39 5.20
CA PHE A 322 7.62 30.43 4.20
C PHE A 322 7.27 29.82 2.82
N PRO A 323 6.34 30.45 2.06
CA PRO A 323 6.13 30.08 0.67
C PRO A 323 7.45 30.26 -0.10
N PRO A 324 7.81 29.35 -1.01
CA PRO A 324 9.01 29.49 -1.81
C PRO A 324 8.94 30.83 -2.56
N ARG A 325 9.93 31.69 -2.33
CA ARG A 325 10.14 32.88 -3.16
C ARG A 325 10.68 32.38 -4.49
N LEU A 326 9.80 32.15 -5.44
CA LEU A 326 10.20 31.96 -6.82
C LEU A 326 10.91 33.24 -7.28
N LEU A 327 12.09 33.08 -7.87
CA LEU A 327 12.77 34.18 -8.56
C LEU A 327 11.88 34.57 -9.73
N VAL A 328 11.10 35.64 -9.55
CA VAL A 328 10.24 36.20 -10.58
C VAL A 328 11.16 36.74 -11.67
N GLN A 329 11.36 35.97 -12.73
CA GLN A 329 12.00 36.46 -13.93
C GLN A 329 10.98 37.37 -14.63
N ALA A 330 11.33 38.63 -14.84
CA ALA A 330 10.47 39.57 -15.56
C ALA A 330 10.17 39.00 -16.95
N CYS A 331 8.89 38.90 -17.29
CA CYS A 331 8.48 38.45 -18.61
C CYS A 331 9.02 39.45 -19.64
N LYS A 332 9.80 38.95 -20.60
CA LYS A 332 10.22 39.77 -21.74
C LYS A 332 9.02 39.87 -22.68
N ASP A 333 8.54 41.09 -22.87
CA ASP A 333 7.65 41.44 -23.97
C ASP A 333 8.30 41.13 -25.33
#